data_AF-A0A671SKX1-F1
#
_entry.id   AF-A0A671SKX1-F1
#
_cell.length_a   1.000
_cell.length_b   1.000
_cell.length_c   1.000
_cell.angle_alpha   90.00
_cell.angle_beta   90.00
_cell.angle_gamma   90.00
#
_symmetry.space_group_name_H-M   'P 1'
#
loop_
_entity.id
_entity.type
_entity.pdbx_description
1 polymer ?
#
loop_
_entity_poly.entity_id
_entity_poly.type
_entity_poly.pdbx_seq_one_letter_code
_entity_poly.pdbx_strand_id
1 'polypeptide(L)'
;IVYLLEKLKLYTIMVVDGVCGRSGPRRTDYGERWSLTEWVELMNTLSSFIRFAVGRGCSDQEIKELLSDLDTAHAEAVLQGVRSRFDEIRHALVDRTNGISSTQLQDFNWQLKLALSSDKLSALNTPLLNLSLDLKENGIQRTVNIEMNKEELQTLISALEAANKVILKLKAH
;
A
#
# COMPACT_ATOMS: atom_id res chain seq x y z
N ILE A 1 -1.76 -38.14 -2.15
CA ILE A 1 -1.26 -37.20 -1.10
C ILE A 1 -0.31 -36.16 -1.72
N VAL A 2 0.84 -36.54 -2.28
CA VAL A 2 1.79 -35.61 -2.94
C VAL A 2 1.13 -34.71 -4.00
N TYR A 3 0.33 -35.29 -4.90
CA TYR A 3 -0.40 -34.54 -5.93
C TYR A 3 -1.46 -33.55 -5.40
N LEU A 4 -2.07 -33.86 -4.24
CA LEU A 4 -3.02 -32.95 -3.59
C LEU A 4 -2.30 -31.78 -2.92
N LEU A 5 -1.14 -32.05 -2.31
CA LEU A 5 -0.28 -31.04 -1.69
C LEU A 5 0.35 -30.08 -2.70
N GLU A 6 0.82 -30.57 -3.85
CA GLU A 6 1.33 -29.72 -4.93
C GLU A 6 0.25 -28.80 -5.47
N LYS A 7 -0.97 -29.31 -5.63
CA LYS A 7 -2.10 -28.50 -6.04
C LYS A 7 -2.47 -27.47 -4.99
N LEU A 8 -2.49 -27.81 -3.69
CA LEU A 8 -2.72 -26.84 -2.62
C LEU A 8 -1.68 -25.71 -2.61
N LYS A 9 -0.39 -26.04 -2.81
CA LYS A 9 0.67 -25.04 -2.95
C LYS A 9 0.41 -24.09 -4.11
N LEU A 10 0.07 -24.64 -5.29
CA LEU A 10 -0.30 -23.83 -6.46
C LEU A 10 -1.52 -22.95 -6.17
N TYR A 11 -2.54 -23.46 -5.48
CA TYR A 11 -3.72 -22.68 -5.07
C TYR A 11 -3.34 -21.50 -4.18
N THR A 12 -2.56 -21.74 -3.13
CA THR A 12 -2.09 -20.66 -2.24
C THR A 12 -1.30 -19.61 -3.01
N ILE A 13 -0.41 -20.00 -3.92
CA ILE A 13 0.37 -19.07 -4.76
C ILE A 13 -0.54 -18.18 -5.60
N MET A 14 -1.56 -18.75 -6.26
CA MET A 14 -2.47 -17.98 -7.11
C MET A 14 -3.40 -17.08 -6.30
N VAL A 15 -3.81 -17.50 -5.10
CA VAL A 15 -4.60 -16.64 -4.21
C VAL A 15 -3.74 -15.47 -3.73
N VAL A 16 -2.47 -15.71 -3.40
CA VAL A 16 -1.50 -14.66 -3.09
C VAL A 16 -1.35 -13.70 -4.27
N ASP A 17 -1.26 -14.19 -5.52
CA ASP A 17 -1.25 -13.33 -6.71
C ASP A 17 -2.48 -12.42 -6.79
N GLY A 18 -3.66 -12.96 -6.53
CA GLY A 18 -4.90 -12.17 -6.45
C GLY A 18 -4.89 -11.14 -5.32
N VAL A 19 -4.35 -11.48 -4.14
CA VAL A 19 -4.21 -10.55 -3.01
C VAL A 19 -3.23 -9.43 -3.35
N CYS A 20 -2.17 -9.73 -4.09
CA CYS A 20 -1.18 -8.76 -4.58
C CYS A 20 -1.65 -7.95 -5.81
N GLY A 21 -2.92 -8.06 -6.22
CA GLY A 21 -3.50 -7.29 -7.33
C GLY A 21 -3.15 -7.82 -8.73
N ARG A 22 -2.56 -9.02 -8.83
CA ARG A 22 -2.34 -9.72 -10.11
C ARG A 22 -3.53 -10.60 -10.46
N SER A 23 -3.45 -11.25 -11.63
CA SER A 23 -4.46 -12.21 -12.08
C SER A 23 -4.56 -13.36 -11.07
N GLY A 24 -5.68 -13.44 -10.35
CA GLY A 24 -5.98 -14.59 -9.50
C GLY A 24 -6.30 -15.86 -10.30
N PRO A 25 -6.58 -16.98 -9.62
CA PRO A 25 -6.87 -18.24 -10.28
C PRO A 25 -8.15 -18.15 -11.10
N ARG A 26 -8.10 -18.59 -12.36
CA ARG A 26 -9.26 -18.58 -13.26
C ARG A 26 -10.11 -19.82 -13.01
N ARG A 27 -11.43 -19.63 -12.95
CA ARG A 27 -12.39 -20.73 -12.76
C ARG A 27 -12.26 -21.83 -13.82
N THR A 28 -11.91 -21.46 -15.06
CA THR A 28 -11.81 -22.38 -16.20
C THR A 28 -10.89 -23.57 -15.92
N ASP A 29 -9.92 -23.39 -15.03
CA ASP A 29 -8.90 -24.39 -14.77
C ASP A 29 -9.33 -25.38 -13.67
N TYR A 30 -10.49 -25.15 -13.02
CA TYR A 30 -10.92 -25.83 -11.79
C TYR A 30 -12.40 -26.26 -11.74
N GLY A 31 -13.17 -26.02 -12.81
CA GLY A 31 -14.62 -26.27 -12.84
C GLY A 31 -15.05 -27.74 -12.65
N GLU A 32 -14.15 -28.70 -12.81
CA GLU A 32 -14.43 -30.15 -12.64
C GLU A 32 -14.35 -30.64 -11.19
N ARG A 33 -13.77 -29.85 -10.27
CA ARG A 33 -13.51 -30.28 -8.88
C ARG A 33 -14.36 -29.62 -7.82
N TRP A 34 -14.78 -28.39 -8.08
CA TRP A 34 -15.58 -27.61 -7.15
C TRP A 34 -16.77 -27.01 -7.88
N SER A 35 -17.90 -27.01 -7.20
CA SER A 35 -19.01 -26.15 -7.59
C SER A 35 -18.57 -24.68 -7.54
N LEU A 36 -19.31 -23.82 -8.24
CA LEU A 36 -19.05 -22.37 -8.21
C LEU A 36 -19.06 -21.83 -6.77
N THR A 37 -20.00 -22.30 -5.96
CA THR A 37 -20.18 -21.87 -4.56
C THR A 37 -18.99 -22.26 -3.70
N GLU A 38 -18.57 -23.52 -3.75
CA GLU A 38 -17.41 -24.01 -3.00
C GLU A 38 -16.12 -23.29 -3.42
N TRP A 39 -15.96 -23.05 -4.72
CA TRP A 39 -14.81 -22.32 -5.25
C TRP A 39 -14.76 -20.87 -4.73
N VAL A 40 -15.88 -20.14 -4.80
CA VAL A 40 -15.95 -18.75 -4.33
C VAL A 40 -15.71 -18.68 -2.83
N GLU A 41 -16.31 -19.58 -2.06
CA GLU A 41 -16.14 -19.64 -0.60
C GLU A 41 -14.69 -19.92 -0.22
N LEU A 42 -14.05 -20.92 -0.84
CA LEU A 42 -12.64 -21.24 -0.63
C LEU A 42 -11.74 -20.02 -0.93
N MET A 43 -11.97 -19.37 -2.07
CA MET A 43 -11.18 -18.21 -2.50
C MET A 43 -11.33 -17.02 -1.54
N ASN A 44 -12.55 -16.76 -1.07
CA ASN A 44 -12.84 -15.69 -0.12
C ASN A 44 -12.23 -15.96 1.25
N THR A 45 -12.38 -17.19 1.76
CA THR A 45 -11.83 -17.61 3.05
C THR A 45 -10.31 -17.52 3.05
N LEU A 46 -9.65 -18.08 2.03
CA LEU A 46 -8.20 -18.07 1.93
C LEU A 46 -7.65 -16.65 1.72
N SER A 47 -8.30 -15.83 0.88
CA SER A 47 -7.91 -14.43 0.70
C SER A 47 -8.05 -13.64 2.00
N SER A 48 -9.14 -13.84 2.75
CA SER A 48 -9.39 -13.14 4.02
C SER A 48 -8.38 -13.55 5.08
N PHE A 49 -8.08 -14.85 5.15
CA PHE A 49 -7.03 -15.39 6.01
C PHE A 49 -5.66 -14.77 5.72
N ILE A 50 -5.22 -14.75 4.45
CA ILE A 50 -3.92 -14.18 4.05
C ILE A 50 -3.84 -12.70 4.43
N ARG A 51 -4.90 -11.93 4.14
CA ARG A 51 -4.97 -10.50 4.51
C ARG A 51 -4.87 -10.29 6.02
N PHE A 52 -5.56 -11.12 6.79
CA PHE A 52 -5.53 -11.08 8.25
C PHE A 52 -4.13 -11.40 8.79
N ALA A 53 -3.57 -12.56 8.41
CA ALA A 53 -2.28 -13.04 8.90
C ALA A 53 -1.14 -12.07 8.60
N VAL A 54 -1.08 -11.56 7.36
CA VAL A 54 -0.03 -10.61 6.96
C VAL A 54 -0.29 -9.21 7.50
N GLY A 55 -1.55 -8.75 7.48
CA GLY A 55 -1.93 -7.43 7.98
C GLY A 55 -1.66 -7.25 9.48
N ARG A 56 -1.89 -8.30 10.27
CA ARG A 56 -1.57 -8.33 11.71
C ARG A 56 -0.09 -8.58 12.01
N GLY A 57 0.68 -9.05 11.03
CA GLY A 57 2.08 -9.44 11.24
C GLY A 57 2.22 -10.70 12.11
N CYS A 58 1.30 -11.65 12.00
CA CYS A 58 1.31 -12.88 12.78
C CYS A 58 2.63 -13.66 12.62
N SER A 59 3.08 -14.28 13.71
CA SER A 59 4.18 -15.25 13.78
C SER A 59 3.79 -16.60 13.17
N ASP A 60 4.78 -17.46 12.92
CA ASP A 60 4.53 -18.79 12.33
C ASP A 60 3.64 -19.65 13.24
N GLN A 61 3.81 -19.53 14.55
CA GLN A 61 3.02 -20.25 15.54
C GLN A 61 1.56 -19.82 15.50
N GLU A 62 1.29 -18.52 15.47
CA GLU A 62 -0.09 -17.99 15.38
C GLU A 62 -0.76 -18.40 14.06
N ILE A 63 -0.02 -18.40 12.93
CA ILE A 63 -0.55 -18.86 11.65
C ILE A 63 -0.87 -20.36 11.71
N LYS A 64 -0.03 -21.19 12.35
CA LYS A 64 -0.29 -22.63 12.53
C LYS A 64 -1.51 -22.89 13.41
N GLU A 65 -1.69 -22.11 14.47
CA GLU A 65 -2.86 -22.20 15.34
C GLU A 65 -4.16 -21.86 14.60
N LEU A 66 -4.15 -20.83 13.76
CA LEU A 66 -5.28 -20.48 12.89
C LEU A 66 -5.59 -21.53 11.83
N LEU A 67 -4.63 -22.41 11.52
CA LEU A 67 -4.78 -23.52 10.56
C LEU A 67 -4.94 -24.88 11.26
N SER A 68 -5.26 -24.90 12.56
CA SER A 68 -5.34 -26.13 13.36
C SER A 68 -6.39 -27.14 12.90
N ASP A 69 -7.42 -26.69 12.18
CA ASP A 69 -8.43 -27.56 11.56
C ASP A 69 -7.92 -28.31 10.31
N LEU A 70 -6.75 -27.92 9.78
CA LEU A 70 -6.09 -28.61 8.66
C LEU A 70 -5.08 -29.62 9.18
N ASP A 71 -4.86 -30.70 8.43
CA ASP A 71 -3.72 -31.57 8.71
C ASP A 71 -2.39 -30.84 8.47
N THR A 72 -1.35 -31.34 9.14
CA THR A 72 -0.02 -30.72 9.18
C THR A 72 0.55 -30.42 7.79
N ALA A 73 0.29 -31.27 6.80
CA ALA A 73 0.86 -31.09 5.47
C ALA A 73 0.19 -29.92 4.71
N HIS A 74 -1.12 -29.74 4.86
CA HIS A 74 -1.85 -28.63 4.26
C HIS A 74 -1.56 -27.31 4.98
N ALA A 75 -1.52 -27.33 6.32
CA ALA A 75 -1.15 -26.16 7.12
C ALA A 75 0.24 -25.63 6.75
N GLU A 76 1.23 -26.52 6.61
CA GLU A 76 2.61 -26.14 6.24
C GLU A 76 2.69 -25.60 4.80
N ALA A 77 1.92 -26.16 3.87
CA ALA A 77 1.86 -25.65 2.50
C ALA A 77 1.26 -24.23 2.41
N VAL A 78 0.23 -23.93 3.21
CA VAL A 78 -0.35 -22.59 3.29
C VAL A 78 0.63 -21.61 3.94
N LEU A 79 1.23 -22.00 5.08
CA LEU A 79 2.23 -21.19 5.77
C LEU A 79 3.41 -20.84 4.84
N GLN A 80 3.96 -21.83 4.13
CA GLN A 80 5.05 -21.63 3.18
C GLN A 80 4.64 -20.65 2.08
N GLY A 81 3.44 -20.78 1.52
CA GLY A 81 2.92 -19.87 0.50
C GLY A 81 2.82 -18.43 1.00
N VAL A 82 2.27 -18.22 2.20
CA VAL A 82 2.17 -16.88 2.81
C VAL A 82 3.56 -16.29 3.09
N ARG A 83 4.46 -17.07 3.68
CA ARG A 83 5.80 -16.59 4.08
C ARG A 83 6.71 -16.29 2.90
N SER A 84 6.66 -17.10 1.85
CA SER A 84 7.47 -16.90 0.65
C SER A 84 7.23 -15.54 -0.02
N ARG A 85 6.08 -14.90 0.25
CA ARG A 85 5.66 -13.63 -0.36
C ARG A 85 5.17 -12.61 0.66
N PHE A 86 5.59 -12.74 1.92
CA PHE A 86 5.09 -11.93 3.01
C PHE A 86 5.24 -10.42 2.76
N ASP A 87 6.44 -9.99 2.35
CA ASP A 87 6.73 -8.57 2.09
C ASP A 87 5.91 -8.04 0.92
N GLU A 88 5.75 -8.83 -0.14
CA GLU A 88 4.94 -8.45 -1.30
C GLU A 88 3.46 -8.27 -0.93
N ILE A 89 2.91 -9.21 -0.16
CA ILE A 89 1.54 -9.12 0.35
C ILE A 89 1.40 -7.90 1.25
N ARG A 90 2.36 -7.68 2.17
CA ARG A 90 2.35 -6.53 3.07
C ARG A 90 2.37 -5.22 2.31
N HIS A 91 3.23 -5.10 1.30
CA HIS A 91 3.27 -3.94 0.40
C HIS A 91 1.93 -3.73 -0.30
N ALA A 92 1.34 -4.78 -0.88
CA ALA A 92 0.04 -4.67 -1.55
C ALA A 92 -1.09 -4.24 -0.59
N LEU A 93 -1.08 -4.69 0.67
CA LEU A 93 -2.06 -4.28 1.68
C LEU A 93 -1.87 -2.83 2.12
N VAL A 94 -0.61 -2.40 2.27
CA VAL A 94 -0.27 -1.00 2.57
C VAL A 94 -0.66 -0.10 1.40
N ASP A 95 -0.32 -0.47 0.16
CA ASP A 95 -0.68 0.28 -1.04
C ASP A 95 -2.19 0.38 -1.23
N ARG A 96 -2.93 -0.69 -0.93
CA ARG A 96 -4.40 -0.68 -0.96
C ARG A 96 -4.98 0.24 0.11
N THR A 97 -4.38 0.28 1.30
CA THR A 97 -4.78 1.20 2.38
C THR A 97 -4.41 2.65 2.02
N ASN A 98 -3.24 2.86 1.46
CA ASN A 98 -2.79 4.17 0.96
C ASN A 98 -3.62 4.64 -0.24
N GLY A 99 -4.16 3.72 -1.04
CA GLY A 99 -5.12 3.99 -2.11
C GLY A 99 -6.50 4.42 -1.62
N ILE A 100 -6.80 4.29 -0.32
CA ILE A 100 -7.96 4.93 0.33
C ILE A 100 -7.64 6.41 0.65
N SER A 101 -6.35 6.75 0.81
CA SER A 101 -5.90 8.14 0.91
C SER A 101 -6.01 8.78 -0.48
N SER A 102 -6.96 9.70 -0.62
CA SER A 102 -7.38 10.22 -1.92
C SER A 102 -6.25 10.88 -2.70
N THR A 103 -5.22 11.43 -2.05
CA THR A 103 -4.12 12.16 -2.69
C THR A 103 -2.77 11.85 -2.06
N GLN A 104 -1.77 11.52 -2.89
CA GLN A 104 -0.39 11.23 -2.47
C GLN A 104 0.61 12.13 -3.20
N LEU A 105 1.55 12.74 -2.48
CA LEU A 105 2.69 13.45 -3.09
C LEU A 105 3.67 12.43 -3.69
N GLN A 106 3.98 12.58 -4.98
CA GLN A 106 4.92 11.74 -5.74
C GLN A 106 6.29 12.40 -5.87
N ASP A 107 6.30 13.68 -6.23
CA ASP A 107 7.53 14.44 -6.45
C ASP A 107 7.31 15.93 -6.17
N PHE A 108 8.39 16.68 -5.98
CA PHE A 108 8.33 18.13 -5.87
C PHE A 108 9.52 18.81 -6.54
N ASN A 109 9.25 19.96 -7.15
CA ASN A 109 10.27 20.82 -7.76
C ASN A 109 10.09 22.26 -7.28
N TRP A 110 11.16 23.05 -7.29
CA TRP A 110 11.10 24.44 -6.85
C TRP A 110 11.94 25.36 -7.72
N GLN A 111 11.52 26.62 -7.80
CA GLN A 111 12.21 27.68 -8.52
C GLN A 111 12.10 29.01 -7.76
N LEU A 112 13.17 29.79 -7.73
CA LEU A 112 13.14 31.18 -7.25
C LEU A 112 12.89 32.14 -8.42
N LYS A 113 11.98 33.10 -8.21
CA LYS A 113 11.66 34.17 -9.15
C LYS A 113 11.80 35.52 -8.44
N LEU A 114 12.15 36.55 -9.20
CA LEU A 114 12.18 37.93 -8.73
C LEU A 114 10.91 38.62 -9.25
N ALA A 115 10.01 38.98 -8.34
CA ALA A 115 8.80 39.72 -8.67
C ALA A 115 8.99 41.21 -8.37
N LEU A 116 8.45 42.07 -9.23
CA LEU A 116 8.44 43.51 -9.00
C LEU A 116 7.45 43.81 -7.87
N SER A 117 7.94 44.39 -6.78
CA SER A 117 7.06 44.85 -5.69
C SER A 117 6.30 46.10 -6.14
N SER A 118 4.97 46.09 -6.03
CA SER A 118 4.11 47.26 -6.30
C SER A 118 4.11 48.29 -5.17
N ASP A 119 4.67 47.96 -4.01
CA ASP A 119 4.31 48.60 -2.75
C ASP A 119 5.36 49.61 -2.27
N LYS A 120 6.47 49.77 -3.02
CA LYS A 120 7.51 50.75 -2.73
C LYS A 120 7.91 51.49 -4.02
N LEU A 121 7.96 52.83 -3.92
CA LEU A 121 8.36 53.76 -4.99
C LEU A 121 9.76 53.49 -5.58
N SER A 122 10.58 52.67 -4.92
CA SER A 122 11.77 52.04 -5.48
C SER A 122 11.45 50.58 -5.81
N ALA A 123 11.36 50.24 -7.09
CA ALA A 123 11.09 48.88 -7.57
C ALA A 123 12.19 47.90 -7.09
N LEU A 124 11.96 47.28 -5.94
CA LEU A 124 12.79 46.23 -5.39
C LEU A 124 12.22 44.89 -5.84
N ASN A 125 13.10 44.07 -6.44
CA ASN A 125 12.82 42.69 -6.79
C ASN A 125 12.64 41.87 -5.50
N THR A 126 11.40 41.51 -5.17
CA THR A 126 11.11 40.62 -4.05
C THR A 126 11.29 39.17 -4.51
N PRO A 127 12.13 38.37 -3.85
CA PRO A 127 12.26 36.96 -4.19
C PRO A 127 11.01 36.19 -3.76
N LEU A 128 10.43 35.45 -4.70
CA LEU A 128 9.33 34.52 -4.49
C LEU A 128 9.79 33.09 -4.83
N LEU A 129 9.37 32.12 -4.04
CA LEU A 129 9.53 30.70 -4.34
C LEU A 129 8.28 30.21 -5.08
N ASN A 130 8.47 29.50 -6.18
CA ASN A 130 7.44 28.71 -6.83
C ASN A 130 7.72 27.23 -6.54
N LEU A 131 6.81 26.58 -5.82
CA LEU A 131 6.88 25.17 -5.44
C LEU A 131 5.85 24.39 -6.27
N SER A 132 6.32 23.42 -7.03
CA SER A 132 5.51 22.47 -7.79
C SER A 132 5.44 21.14 -7.04
N LEU A 133 4.24 20.63 -6.82
CA LEU A 133 3.97 19.35 -6.16
C LEU A 133 3.24 18.43 -7.15
N ASP A 134 3.86 17.33 -7.50
CA ASP A 134 3.25 16.29 -8.32
C ASP A 134 2.51 15.31 -7.42
N LEU A 135 1.19 15.26 -7.54
CA LEU A 135 0.31 14.45 -6.73
C LEU A 135 -0.31 13.35 -7.58
N LYS A 136 -0.59 12.21 -6.95
CA LYS A 136 -1.41 11.13 -7.49
C LYS A 136 -2.69 11.06 -6.69
N GLU A 137 -3.81 11.36 -7.34
CA GLU A 137 -5.15 11.34 -6.76
C GLU A 137 -6.01 10.32 -7.48
N ASN A 138 -6.46 9.27 -6.77
CA ASN A 138 -7.23 8.16 -7.34
C ASN A 138 -6.60 7.55 -8.62
N GLY A 139 -5.27 7.51 -8.68
CA GLY A 139 -4.52 7.01 -9.85
C GLY A 139 -4.26 8.06 -10.95
N ILE A 140 -4.85 9.25 -10.85
CA ILE A 140 -4.67 10.36 -11.79
C ILE A 140 -3.56 11.27 -11.28
N GLN A 141 -2.62 11.62 -12.16
CA GLN A 141 -1.54 12.54 -11.81
C GLN A 141 -2.00 13.99 -12.00
N ARG A 142 -1.73 14.84 -11.00
CA ARG A 142 -2.03 16.28 -11.00
C ARG A 142 -0.82 17.05 -10.45
N THR A 143 -0.56 18.24 -10.97
CA THR A 143 0.49 19.13 -10.44
C THR A 143 -0.16 20.34 -9.77
N VAL A 144 0.30 20.68 -8.56
CA VAL A 144 -0.11 21.88 -7.83
C VAL A 144 1.08 22.82 -7.75
N ASN A 145 0.89 24.09 -8.15
CA ASN A 145 1.92 25.12 -8.07
C ASN A 145 1.53 26.14 -6.99
N ILE A 146 2.47 26.47 -6.12
CA ILE A 146 2.28 27.39 -5.00
C ILE A 146 3.39 28.44 -5.10
N GLU A 147 3.00 29.71 -5.16
CA GLU A 147 3.94 30.83 -5.08
C GLU A 147 3.91 31.41 -3.66
N MET A 148 5.08 31.62 -3.08
CA MET A 148 5.23 32.03 -1.68
C MET A 148 6.35 33.04 -1.52
N ASN A 149 6.17 34.00 -0.62
CA ASN A 149 7.27 34.78 -0.08
C ASN A 149 8.05 33.98 1.00
N LYS A 150 9.08 34.62 1.57
CA LYS A 150 9.94 33.98 2.57
C LYS A 150 9.16 33.61 3.83
N GLU A 151 8.30 34.50 4.30
CA GLU A 151 7.52 34.34 5.52
C GLU A 151 6.52 33.18 5.41
N GLU A 152 5.83 33.08 4.27
CA GLU A 152 4.92 31.99 3.92
C GLU A 152 5.65 30.65 3.82
N LEU A 153 6.81 30.61 3.16
CA LEU A 153 7.65 29.41 3.10
C LEU A 153 8.05 28.94 4.51
N GLN A 154 8.45 29.87 5.37
CA GLN A 154 8.90 29.56 6.73
C GLN A 154 7.74 29.04 7.59
N THR A 155 6.52 29.52 7.34
CA THR A 155 5.28 29.02 7.93
C THR A 155 4.98 27.59 7.46
N LEU A 156 5.11 27.31 6.15
CA LEU A 156 4.92 25.98 5.58
C LEU A 156 5.91 24.97 6.17
N ILE A 157 7.20 25.31 6.25
CA ILE A 157 8.24 24.44 6.83
C ILE A 157 7.89 24.13 8.29
N SER A 158 7.53 25.14 9.07
CA SER A 158 7.18 24.97 10.48
C SER A 158 5.98 24.03 10.68
N ALA A 159 4.97 24.12 9.81
CA ALA A 159 3.80 23.24 9.83
C ALA A 159 4.18 21.78 9.49
N LEU A 160 5.02 21.57 8.47
CA LEU A 160 5.51 20.24 8.08
C LEU A 160 6.38 19.60 9.19
N GLU A 161 7.25 20.37 9.84
CA GLU A 161 8.05 19.89 10.98
C GLU A 161 7.17 19.50 12.17
N ALA A 162 6.14 20.30 12.47
CA ALA A 162 5.20 19.98 13.54
C ALA A 162 4.43 18.69 13.25
N ALA A 163 3.96 18.50 12.01
CA ALA A 163 3.33 17.25 11.58
C ALA A 163 4.28 16.04 11.68
N ASN A 164 5.54 16.20 11.23
CA ASN A 164 6.55 15.14 11.33
C ASN A 164 6.82 14.73 12.78
N LYS A 165 6.87 15.68 13.71
CA LYS A 165 7.01 15.38 15.15
C LYS A 165 5.87 14.51 15.69
N VAL A 166 4.64 14.73 15.24
CA VAL A 166 3.49 13.88 15.63
C VAL A 166 3.64 12.46 15.07
N ILE A 167 4.02 12.33 13.79
CA ILE A 167 4.24 11.03 13.14
C ILE A 167 5.34 10.24 13.85
N LEU A 168 6.45 10.88 14.20
CA LEU A 168 7.55 10.22 14.92
C LEU A 168 7.12 9.71 16.30
N LYS A 169 6.28 10.46 17.03
CA LYS A 169 5.71 9.99 18.31
C LYS A 169 4.81 8.78 18.12
N LEU A 170 3.99 8.76 17.07
CA LEU A 170 3.11 7.63 16.77
C LEU A 170 3.87 6.37 16.36
N LYS A 171 5.04 6.50 15.73
CA LYS A 171 5.91 5.36 15.36
C LYS A 171 6.71 4.79 16.54
N ALA A 172 6.81 5.51 17.65
CA ALA A 172 7.55 5.09 18.84
C ALA A 172 6.70 4.27 19.83
N HIS A 173 5.40 4.10 19.54
CA HIS A 173 4.44 3.27 20.25
C HIS A 173 3.99 2.12 19.36
#